data_AF-A0A9Q2WHY5-F1
#
_entry.id   AF-A0A9Q2WHY5-F1
#
_cell.length_a   1.000
_cell.length_b   1.000
_cell.length_c   1.000
_cell.angle_alpha   90.00
_cell.angle_beta   90.00
_cell.angle_gamma   90.00
#
_symmetry.space_group_name_H-M   'P 1'
#
loop_
_entity.id
_entity.type
_entity.pdbx_description
1 polymer ?
#
loop_
_entity_poly.entity_id
_entity_poly.type
_entity_poly.pdbx_seq_one_letter_code
_entity_poly.pdbx_strand_id
1 'polypeptide(L)'
;MARAPRKSLTAEDLKKKLEAAKEALKALEKRAYAGEVTEAIKNSSIPAEFKKIKESAKDVSDIAILEAIGNAVGIKRLVVSQAEVKKRASKK
;
A
#
# COMPACT_ATOMS: atom_id res chain seq x y z
N MET A 1 -31.02 28.76 19.30
CA MET A 1 -30.76 27.69 18.31
C MET A 1 -30.86 26.35 19.02
N ALA A 2 -31.95 25.59 18.83
CA ALA A 2 -32.17 24.33 19.55
C ALA A 2 -31.24 23.23 18.98
N ARG A 3 -30.43 22.62 19.84
CA ARG A 3 -29.51 21.54 19.46
C ARG A 3 -30.32 20.27 19.19
N ALA A 4 -30.29 19.77 17.97
CA ALA A 4 -30.99 18.55 17.59
C ALA A 4 -30.59 17.36 18.50
N PRO A 5 -31.54 16.47 18.87
CA PRO A 5 -31.26 15.34 19.75
C PRO A 5 -30.27 14.39 19.09
N ARG A 6 -29.32 13.86 19.87
CA ARG A 6 -28.36 12.86 19.39
C ARG A 6 -29.12 11.59 19.03
N LYS A 7 -29.13 11.22 17.75
CA LYS A 7 -29.62 9.90 17.29
C LYS A 7 -28.86 8.81 18.05
N SER A 8 -29.57 7.97 18.79
CA SER A 8 -29.00 6.74 19.35
C SER A 8 -28.59 5.84 18.20
N LEU A 9 -27.34 5.37 18.20
CA LEU A 9 -26.84 4.45 17.19
C LEU A 9 -27.58 3.12 17.32
N THR A 10 -28.09 2.63 16.21
CA THR A 10 -28.66 1.27 16.14
C THR A 10 -27.54 0.23 16.12
N ALA A 11 -27.87 -1.03 16.37
CA ALA A 11 -26.91 -2.12 16.28
C ALA A 11 -26.25 -2.22 14.88
N GLU A 12 -26.98 -1.87 13.82
CA GLU A 12 -26.45 -1.82 12.46
C GLU A 12 -25.46 -0.67 12.27
N ASP A 13 -25.74 0.51 12.83
CA ASP A 13 -24.82 1.65 12.80
C ASP A 13 -23.52 1.34 13.56
N LEU A 14 -23.61 0.62 14.67
CA LEU A 14 -22.45 0.17 15.43
C LEU A 14 -21.63 -0.85 14.65
N LYS A 15 -22.27 -1.80 13.94
CA LYS A 15 -21.56 -2.75 13.06
C LYS A 15 -20.83 -2.04 11.92
N LYS A 16 -21.47 -1.09 11.23
CA LYS A 16 -20.83 -0.29 10.16
C LYS A 16 -19.63 0.50 10.68
N LYS A 17 -19.76 1.11 11.87
CA LYS A 17 -18.65 1.82 12.52
C LYS A 17 -17.50 0.89 12.91
N LEU A 18 -17.80 -0.34 13.32
CA LEU A 18 -16.80 -1.36 13.64
C LEU A 18 -16.00 -1.72 12.39
N GLU A 19 -16.66 -1.95 11.25
CA GLU A 19 -15.99 -2.25 9.98
C GLU A 19 -15.10 -1.09 9.53
N ALA A 20 -15.62 0.14 9.55
CA ALA A 20 -14.83 1.33 9.22
C ALA A 20 -13.61 1.51 10.16
N ALA A 21 -13.78 1.22 11.46
CA ALA A 21 -12.67 1.26 12.42
C ALA A 21 -11.63 0.16 12.14
N LYS A 22 -12.05 -1.04 11.74
CA LYS A 22 -11.13 -2.12 11.34
C LYS A 22 -10.32 -1.75 10.08
N GLU A 23 -10.97 -1.13 9.10
CA GLU A 23 -10.27 -0.63 7.91
C GLU A 23 -9.29 0.48 8.25
N ALA A 24 -9.70 1.42 9.11
CA ALA A 24 -8.84 2.49 9.60
C ALA A 24 -7.64 1.95 10.39
N LEU A 25 -7.84 0.92 11.23
CA LEU A 25 -6.76 0.23 11.94
C LEU A 25 -5.79 -0.44 10.99
N LYS A 26 -6.27 -1.20 10.00
CA LYS A 26 -5.40 -1.80 8.97
C LYS A 26 -4.60 -0.76 8.20
N ALA A 27 -5.20 0.40 7.89
CA ALA A 27 -4.50 1.49 7.24
C ALA A 27 -3.43 2.12 8.15
N LEU A 28 -3.71 2.23 9.45
CA LEU A 28 -2.78 2.69 10.47
C LEU A 28 -1.61 1.72 10.66
N GLU A 29 -1.88 0.42 10.79
CA GLU A 29 -0.85 -0.63 10.86
C GLU A 29 0.08 -0.57 9.65
N LYS A 30 -0.50 -0.52 8.43
CA LYS A 30 0.29 -0.38 7.21
C LYS A 30 1.20 0.85 7.24
N ARG A 31 0.71 2.00 7.74
CA ARG A 31 1.51 3.23 7.82
C ARG A 31 2.56 3.18 8.93
N ALA A 32 2.22 2.63 10.09
CA ALA A 32 3.12 2.52 11.23
C ALA A 32 4.33 1.65 10.87
N TYR A 33 4.09 0.49 10.24
CA TYR A 33 5.15 -0.44 9.88
C TYR A 33 5.77 -0.17 8.50
N ALA A 34 5.16 0.66 7.64
CA ALA A 34 5.74 0.98 6.32
C ALA A 34 7.14 1.58 6.42
N GLY A 35 7.40 2.43 7.44
CA GLY A 35 8.73 3.01 7.68
C GLY A 35 9.76 1.93 7.99
N GLU A 36 9.50 1.12 9.01
CA GLU A 36 10.38 0.02 9.44
C GLU A 36 10.62 -1.00 8.32
N VAL A 37 9.57 -1.39 7.59
CA VAL A 37 9.67 -2.30 6.45
C VAL A 37 10.52 -1.69 5.33
N THR A 38 10.35 -0.39 5.05
CA THR A 38 11.15 0.30 4.03
C THR A 38 12.63 0.35 4.44
N GLU A 39 12.92 0.63 5.70
CA GLU A 39 14.29 0.64 6.23
C GLU A 39 14.93 -0.75 6.23
N ALA A 40 14.19 -1.77 6.66
CA ALA A 40 14.63 -3.16 6.59
C ALA A 40 14.94 -3.58 5.14
N ILE A 41 14.09 -3.22 4.18
CA ILE A 41 14.34 -3.49 2.75
C ILE A 41 15.57 -2.75 2.26
N LYS A 42 15.76 -1.46 2.61
CA LYS A 42 16.95 -0.68 2.22
C LYS A 42 18.25 -1.28 2.77
N ASN A 43 18.22 -1.80 3.99
CA ASN A 43 19.38 -2.41 4.65
C ASN A 43 19.61 -3.87 4.22
N SER A 44 18.67 -4.48 3.49
CA SER A 44 18.79 -5.85 2.97
C SER A 44 19.53 -5.91 1.63
N SER A 45 19.79 -7.12 1.11
CA SER A 45 20.35 -7.34 -0.22
C SER A 45 19.36 -7.11 -1.37
N ILE A 46 18.05 -6.99 -1.07
CA ILE A 46 16.97 -6.88 -2.06
C ILE A 46 17.23 -5.78 -3.11
N PRO A 47 17.63 -4.54 -2.76
CA PRO A 47 17.86 -3.49 -3.75
C PRO A 47 19.01 -3.82 -4.72
N ALA A 48 20.05 -4.48 -4.22
CA ALA A 48 21.20 -4.88 -5.03
C ALA A 48 20.84 -6.03 -5.97
N GLU A 49 20.10 -7.02 -5.48
CA GLU A 49 19.59 -8.14 -6.28
C GLU A 49 18.61 -7.68 -7.36
N PHE A 50 17.70 -6.77 -7.01
CA PHE A 50 16.76 -6.18 -7.97
C PHE A 50 17.48 -5.48 -9.12
N LYS A 51 18.55 -4.72 -8.83
CA LYS A 51 19.39 -4.08 -9.85
C LYS A 51 20.06 -5.11 -10.76
N LYS A 52 20.62 -6.19 -10.20
CA LYS A 52 21.22 -7.27 -11.00
C LYS A 52 20.21 -7.91 -11.94
N ILE A 53 18.99 -8.18 -11.44
CA ILE A 53 17.91 -8.74 -12.27
C ILE A 53 17.58 -7.78 -13.41
N LYS A 54 17.40 -6.48 -13.11
CA LYS A 54 17.13 -5.44 -14.11
C LYS A 54 18.23 -5.31 -15.17
N GLU A 55 19.49 -5.45 -14.77
CA GLU A 55 20.64 -5.40 -15.69
C GLU A 55 20.73 -6.66 -16.58
N SER A 56 20.39 -7.83 -16.04
CA SER A 56 20.37 -9.10 -16.77
C SER A 56 19.18 -9.24 -17.71
N ALA A 57 18.02 -8.72 -17.28
CA ALA A 57 16.76 -8.75 -18.01
C ALA A 57 16.53 -7.39 -18.69
N LYS A 58 17.44 -7.05 -19.62
CA LYS A 58 17.27 -5.88 -20.48
C LYS A 58 15.90 -5.99 -21.17
N ASP A 59 15.14 -4.91 -21.14
CA ASP A 59 13.78 -4.77 -21.69
C ASP A 59 12.61 -5.29 -20.82
N VAL A 60 12.86 -5.86 -19.64
CA VAL A 60 11.76 -6.21 -18.71
C VAL A 60 11.35 -4.99 -17.88
N SER A 61 10.04 -4.77 -17.76
CA SER A 61 9.51 -3.67 -16.96
C SER A 61 9.74 -3.91 -15.46
N ASP A 62 9.94 -2.82 -14.70
CA ASP A 62 10.11 -2.91 -13.23
C ASP A 62 8.92 -3.62 -12.56
N ILE A 63 7.71 -3.44 -13.11
CA ILE A 63 6.48 -4.10 -12.67
C ILE A 63 6.59 -5.61 -12.84
N ALA A 64 7.01 -6.09 -14.02
CA ALA A 64 7.12 -7.52 -14.30
C ALA A 64 8.17 -8.20 -13.40
N ILE A 65 9.27 -7.50 -13.06
CA ILE A 65 10.27 -8.01 -12.12
C ILE A 65 9.66 -8.14 -10.71
N LEU A 66 8.92 -7.13 -10.25
CA LEU A 66 8.25 -7.17 -8.94
C LEU A 66 7.17 -8.26 -8.86
N GLU A 67 6.41 -8.46 -9.94
CA GLU A 67 5.43 -9.55 -10.04
C GLU A 67 6.11 -10.92 -10.00
N ALA A 68 7.22 -11.09 -10.72
CA ALA A 68 8.01 -12.33 -10.70
C ALA A 68 8.57 -12.62 -9.30
N ILE A 69 9.10 -11.61 -8.60
CA ILE A 69 9.56 -11.74 -7.21
C ILE A 69 8.41 -12.17 -6.30
N GLY A 70 7.25 -11.51 -6.41
CA GLY A 70 6.07 -11.85 -5.61
C GLY A 70 5.58 -13.29 -5.86
N ASN A 71 5.58 -13.74 -7.11
CA ASN A 71 5.28 -15.12 -7.45
C ASN A 71 6.32 -16.10 -6.90
N ALA A 72 7.61 -15.76 -6.96
CA ALA A 72 8.70 -16.59 -6.44
C ALA A 72 8.63 -16.80 -4.92
N VAL A 73 8.16 -15.80 -4.16
CA VAL A 73 7.93 -15.92 -2.71
C VAL A 73 6.54 -16.48 -2.35
N GLY A 74 5.76 -16.92 -3.35
CA GLY A 74 4.49 -17.62 -3.16
C GLY A 74 3.25 -16.71 -2.99
N ILE A 75 3.36 -15.41 -3.28
CA ILE A 75 2.20 -14.50 -3.24
C ILE A 75 1.37 -14.70 -4.50
N LYS A 76 0.21 -15.36 -4.35
CA LYS A 76 -0.73 -15.59 -5.45
C LYS A 76 -1.57 -14.34 -5.72
N ARG A 77 -1.86 -14.08 -7.00
CA ARG A 77 -2.72 -12.97 -7.47
C ARG A 77 -2.23 -11.59 -7.02
N LEU A 78 -0.91 -11.41 -6.99
CA LEU A 78 -0.28 -10.12 -6.76
C LEU A 78 -0.64 -9.17 -7.90
N VAL A 79 -1.01 -7.93 -7.58
CA VAL A 79 -1.20 -6.85 -8.55
C VAL A 79 -0.25 -5.73 -8.18
N VAL A 80 0.69 -5.41 -9.06
CA VAL A 80 1.62 -4.29 -8.89
C VAL A 80 1.21 -3.19 -9.85
N SER A 81 0.84 -2.03 -9.32
CA SER A 81 0.55 -0.86 -10.12
C SER A 81 1.49 0.27 -9.78
N GLN A 82 2.06 0.90 -10.82
CA GLN A 82 2.80 2.14 -10.69
C GLN A 82 1.85 3.28 -11.07
N ALA A 83 1.53 4.14 -10.11
CA ALA A 83 0.77 5.35 -10.42
C ALA A 83 1.63 6.27 -11.28
N GLU A 84 1.06 6.81 -12.36
CA GLU A 84 1.73 7.83 -13.16
C GLU A 84 2.09 9.04 -12.30
N VAL A 85 3.27 9.61 -12.56
CA VAL A 85 3.73 10.80 -11.84
C VAL A 85 2.77 11.94 -12.15
N LYS A 86 1.88 12.26 -11.20
CA LYS A 86 1.06 13.48 -11.26
C LYS A 86 2.00 14.68 -11.21
N LYS A 87 2.31 15.23 -12.40
CA LYS A 87 2.97 16.53 -12.51
C LYS A 87 2.12 17.53 -11.74
N ARG A 88 2.69 18.16 -10.72
CA ARG A 88 2.02 19.28 -10.02
C ARG A 88 1.64 20.30 -11.06
N ALA A 89 0.41 20.81 -11.00
CA ALA A 89 -0.03 21.89 -11.88
C ALA A 89 0.98 23.04 -11.75
N SER A 90 1.64 23.37 -12.86
CA SER A 90 2.50 24.54 -12.94
C SER A 90 1.64 25.75 -12.57
N LYS A 91 1.99 26.44 -11.49
CA LYS A 91 1.40 27.74 -11.17
C LYS A 91 1.83 28.69 -12.30
N LYS A 92 0.90 29.03 -13.18
CA LYS A 92 1.01 30.23 -14.01
C LYS A 92 0.71 31.45 -13.15
#